data_AF-A0A943JN87-F1
#
_entry.id   AF-A0A943JN87-F1
#
_cell.length_a   1.000
_cell.length_b   1.000
_cell.length_c   1.000
_cell.angle_alpha   90.00
_cell.angle_beta   90.00
_cell.angle_gamma   90.00
#
_symmetry.space_group_name_H-M   'P 1'
#
loop_
_entity.id
_entity.type
_entity.pdbx_description
1 polymer ?
#
loop_
_entity_poly.entity_id
_entity_poly.type
_entity_poly.pdbx_seq_one_letter_code
_entity_poly.pdbx_strand_id
1 'polypeptide(L)'
;MKRSYSYFIIKPDGIRYLDEILNDLEGKFQEIKYYAVDDFESLIKKLYHKHYEKKGNNFASAYASYLYGIKEIFGNKALLALVGDREKTYKELSEEIFDAKTLIRQKYVNNNIGLITNLGDERVNYIRYVDQRGNLKEPRILNEMGNIRISDMNIIHSPDPDEATTKEELQIIINSDILQDKNLLTPDTIKNIREYGTFNFFNDMKKEEYQGNIGPDISGFIKSYIEER
;
A
#
# COMPACT_ATOMS: atom_id res chain seq x y z
N MET A 1 10.84 -24.07 -12.48
CA MET A 1 11.78 -22.93 -12.35
C MET A 1 11.47 -22.21 -11.06
N LYS A 2 12.50 -21.74 -10.34
CA LYS A 2 12.35 -21.00 -9.08
C LYS A 2 11.90 -19.58 -9.46
N ARG A 3 10.73 -19.15 -8.96
CA ARG A 3 10.15 -17.83 -9.26
C ARG A 3 10.19 -17.01 -7.97
N SER A 4 10.69 -15.79 -8.05
CA SER A 4 10.67 -14.84 -6.94
C SER A 4 9.44 -13.95 -7.06
N TYR A 5 8.88 -13.58 -5.91
CA TYR A 5 7.73 -12.70 -5.84
C TYR A 5 7.97 -11.59 -4.83
N SER A 6 7.37 -10.45 -5.07
CA SER A 6 7.28 -9.34 -4.12
C SER A 6 6.04 -8.53 -4.44
N TYR A 7 5.83 -7.40 -3.78
CA TYR A 7 4.61 -6.64 -3.93
C TYR A 7 4.80 -5.14 -3.71
N PHE A 8 3.88 -4.37 -4.29
CA PHE A 8 3.59 -3.00 -3.86
C PHE A 8 2.12 -2.91 -3.43
N ILE A 9 1.85 -2.07 -2.44
CA ILE A 9 0.51 -1.61 -2.10
C ILE A 9 0.46 -0.12 -2.40
N ILE A 10 -0.33 0.26 -3.39
CA ILE A 10 -0.72 1.63 -3.63
C ILE A 10 -1.85 1.94 -2.64
N LYS A 11 -1.56 2.81 -1.68
CA LYS A 11 -2.46 3.16 -0.58
C LYS A 11 -3.65 4.00 -1.06
N PRO A 12 -4.71 4.17 -0.24
CA PRO A 12 -5.86 5.00 -0.60
C PRO A 12 -5.46 6.40 -1.12
N ASP A 13 -4.50 7.04 -0.47
CA ASP A 13 -4.01 8.36 -0.82
C ASP A 13 -3.12 8.42 -2.08
N GLY A 14 -2.65 7.27 -2.56
CA GLY A 14 -1.86 7.15 -3.79
C GLY A 14 -2.70 7.09 -5.07
N ILE A 15 -4.02 6.92 -4.96
CA ILE A 15 -4.91 6.75 -6.12
C ILE A 15 -4.82 7.88 -7.15
N ARG A 16 -4.60 9.11 -6.68
CA ARG A 16 -4.48 10.30 -7.54
C ARG A 16 -3.26 10.29 -8.45
N TYR A 17 -2.27 9.43 -8.17
CA TYR A 17 -1.06 9.25 -8.97
C TYR A 17 -0.99 7.85 -9.59
N LEU A 18 -2.10 7.11 -9.58
CA LEU A 18 -2.08 5.69 -9.92
C LEU A 18 -1.54 5.47 -11.33
N ASP A 19 -1.99 6.25 -12.31
CA ASP A 19 -1.55 6.09 -13.70
C ASP A 19 -0.02 6.17 -13.84
N GLU A 20 0.58 7.19 -13.24
CA GLU A 20 2.03 7.40 -13.25
C GLU A 20 2.77 6.31 -12.47
N ILE A 21 2.26 5.92 -11.29
CA ILE A 21 2.85 4.82 -10.50
C ILE A 21 2.82 3.51 -11.28
N LEU A 22 1.69 3.17 -11.90
CA LEU A 22 1.57 1.92 -12.64
C LEU A 22 2.48 1.93 -13.87
N ASN A 23 2.59 3.04 -14.60
CA ASN A 23 3.56 3.17 -15.70
C ASN A 23 5.01 2.94 -15.22
N ASP A 24 5.39 3.53 -14.09
CA ASP A 24 6.73 3.35 -13.50
C ASP A 24 7.01 1.89 -13.11
N LEU A 25 5.98 1.16 -12.63
CA LEU A 25 6.08 -0.25 -12.24
C LEU A 25 6.04 -1.22 -13.44
N GLU A 26 5.06 -1.06 -14.34
CA GLU A 26 4.85 -1.90 -15.52
C GLU A 26 6.05 -1.86 -16.48
N GLY A 27 6.77 -0.73 -16.54
CA GLY A 27 7.99 -0.61 -17.33
C GLY A 27 9.24 -1.26 -16.71
N LYS A 28 9.19 -1.61 -15.42
CA LYS A 28 10.37 -2.09 -14.66
C LYS A 28 10.35 -3.60 -14.38
N PHE A 29 9.18 -4.20 -14.22
CA PHE A 29 9.06 -5.57 -13.76
C PHE A 29 8.52 -6.52 -14.84
N GLN A 30 9.07 -7.74 -14.89
CA GLN A 30 8.74 -8.74 -15.90
C GLN A 30 7.26 -9.17 -15.85
N GLU A 31 6.73 -9.34 -14.65
CA GLU A 31 5.36 -9.77 -14.44
C GLU A 31 4.72 -8.97 -13.31
N ILE A 32 3.54 -8.41 -13.59
CA ILE A 32 2.75 -7.67 -12.61
C ILE A 32 1.29 -8.12 -12.69
N LYS A 33 0.66 -8.30 -11.52
CA LYS A 33 -0.76 -8.60 -11.39
C LYS A 33 -1.38 -7.75 -10.30
N TYR A 34 -2.62 -7.36 -10.49
CA TYR A 34 -3.28 -6.42 -9.61
C TYR A 34 -4.42 -7.07 -8.82
N TYR A 35 -4.47 -6.78 -7.53
CA TYR A 35 -5.46 -7.29 -6.60
C TYR A 35 -6.13 -6.15 -5.84
N ALA A 36 -7.45 -6.25 -5.70
CA ALA A 36 -8.22 -5.39 -4.83
C ALA A 36 -7.87 -5.66 -3.35
N VAL A 37 -7.69 -4.59 -2.60
CA VAL A 37 -7.64 -4.61 -1.13
C VAL A 37 -8.78 -3.75 -0.62
N ASP A 38 -9.87 -4.38 -0.17
CA ASP A 38 -11.06 -3.66 0.31
C ASP A 38 -10.91 -3.09 1.73
N ASP A 39 -10.03 -3.68 2.55
CA ASP A 39 -9.73 -3.25 3.92
C ASP A 39 -8.22 -2.99 4.13
N PHE A 40 -7.78 -1.85 3.61
CA PHE A 40 -6.40 -1.38 3.72
C PHE A 40 -5.95 -1.23 5.18
N GLU A 41 -6.80 -0.64 6.03
CA GLU A 41 -6.50 -0.39 7.44
C GLU A 41 -6.14 -1.69 8.18
N SER A 42 -6.90 -2.77 7.99
CA SER A 42 -6.62 -4.06 8.61
C SER A 42 -5.33 -4.69 8.08
N LEU A 43 -5.14 -4.69 6.75
CA LEU A 43 -3.94 -5.25 6.13
C LEU A 43 -2.66 -4.56 6.61
N ILE A 44 -2.63 -3.22 6.55
CA ILE A 44 -1.42 -2.46 6.85
C ILE A 44 -1.03 -2.56 8.32
N LYS A 45 -2.00 -2.74 9.23
CA LYS A 45 -1.75 -3.02 10.65
C LYS A 45 -1.00 -4.35 10.84
N LYS A 46 -1.39 -5.40 10.11
CA LYS A 46 -0.71 -6.70 10.13
C LYS A 46 0.71 -6.61 9.55
N LEU A 47 0.88 -5.90 8.45
CA LEU A 47 2.20 -5.69 7.84
C LEU A 47 3.13 -4.89 8.76
N TYR A 48 2.60 -3.92 9.49
CA TYR A 48 3.37 -3.10 10.42
C TYR A 48 3.56 -3.72 11.81
N HIS A 49 3.24 -5.01 12.02
CA HIS A 49 3.26 -5.65 13.35
C HIS A 49 4.59 -5.46 14.10
N LYS A 50 5.75 -5.58 13.44
CA LYS A 50 7.06 -5.32 14.05
C LYS A 50 7.21 -3.90 14.59
N HIS A 51 6.59 -2.91 13.95
CA HIS A 51 6.57 -1.53 14.45
C HIS A 51 5.67 -1.39 15.69
N TYR A 52 4.53 -2.07 15.72
CA TYR A 52 3.65 -2.12 16.89
C TYR A 52 4.36 -2.75 18.08
N GLU A 53 5.03 -3.89 17.88
CA GLU A 53 5.79 -4.59 18.92
C GLU A 53 6.96 -3.75 19.44
N LYS A 54 7.75 -3.15 18.53
CA LYS A 54 8.96 -2.41 18.91
C LYS A 54 8.68 -1.03 19.50
N LYS A 55 7.68 -0.31 19.00
CA LYS A 55 7.42 1.11 19.34
C LYS A 55 6.24 1.28 20.30
N GLY A 56 5.46 0.23 20.55
CA GLY A 56 4.40 0.20 21.55
C GLY A 56 3.25 1.18 21.33
N ASN A 57 2.58 1.55 22.43
CA ASN A 57 1.29 2.25 22.42
C ASN A 57 1.35 3.65 21.79
N ASN A 58 2.48 4.35 21.89
CA ASN A 58 2.64 5.68 21.29
C ASN A 58 2.60 5.61 19.76
N PHE A 59 3.24 4.60 19.17
CA PHE A 59 3.14 4.36 17.74
C PHE A 59 1.73 3.91 17.36
N ALA A 60 1.15 2.99 18.13
CA ALA A 60 -0.18 2.45 17.85
C ALA A 60 -1.25 3.56 17.79
N SER A 61 -1.24 4.46 18.77
CA SER A 61 -2.19 5.58 18.85
C SER A 61 -2.01 6.57 17.71
N ALA A 62 -0.77 7.00 17.46
CA ALA A 62 -0.49 7.96 16.40
C ALA A 62 -0.78 7.38 15.00
N TYR A 63 -0.47 6.10 14.78
CA TYR A 63 -0.71 5.45 13.49
C TYR A 63 -2.19 5.15 13.28
N ALA A 64 -2.95 4.78 14.32
CA ALA A 64 -4.40 4.63 14.23
C ALA A 64 -5.09 5.92 13.79
N SER A 65 -4.69 7.06 14.34
CA SER A 65 -5.27 8.33 13.96
C SER A 65 -4.83 8.80 12.56
N TYR A 66 -3.59 8.50 12.13
CA TYR A 66 -3.17 8.65 10.73
C TYR A 66 -4.04 7.83 9.77
N LEU A 67 -4.25 6.54 10.07
CA LEU A 67 -5.10 5.66 9.25
C LEU A 67 -6.55 6.13 9.21
N TYR A 68 -7.09 6.62 10.34
CA TYR A 68 -8.40 7.25 10.37
C TYR A 68 -8.47 8.45 9.40
N GLY A 69 -7.45 9.30 9.37
CA GLY A 69 -7.40 10.45 8.45
C GLY A 69 -7.33 10.03 6.97
N ILE A 70 -6.51 9.03 6.65
CA ILE A 70 -6.45 8.46 5.30
C ILE A 70 -7.83 7.91 4.89
N LYS A 71 -8.49 7.16 5.79
CA LYS A 71 -9.78 6.53 5.54
C LYS A 71 -10.90 7.54 5.30
N GLU A 72 -10.97 8.60 6.11
CA GLU A 72 -12.00 9.64 5.96
C GLU A 72 -11.85 10.40 4.64
N ILE A 73 -10.62 10.66 4.18
CA ILE A 73 -10.37 11.49 3.00
C ILE A 73 -10.37 10.66 1.70
N PHE A 74 -9.74 9.49 1.73
CA PHE A 74 -9.44 8.69 0.53
C PHE A 74 -10.13 7.33 0.52
N GLY A 75 -10.87 6.99 1.57
CA GLY A 75 -11.48 5.67 1.74
C GLY A 75 -10.51 4.61 2.25
N ASN A 76 -11.00 3.37 2.35
CA ASN A 76 -10.24 2.24 2.93
C ASN A 76 -9.73 1.24 1.87
N LYS A 77 -9.86 1.57 0.59
CA LYS A 77 -9.49 0.68 -0.51
C LYS A 77 -8.06 0.95 -0.96
N ALA A 78 -7.33 -0.09 -1.32
CA ALA A 78 -5.98 -0.01 -1.86
C ALA A 78 -5.79 -1.00 -3.01
N LEU A 79 -4.74 -0.78 -3.82
CA LEU A 79 -4.37 -1.68 -4.90
C LEU A 79 -3.09 -2.41 -4.55
N LEU A 80 -3.12 -3.74 -4.55
CA LEU A 80 -1.92 -4.55 -4.44
C LEU A 80 -1.43 -4.94 -5.83
N ALA A 81 -0.19 -4.57 -6.15
CA ALA A 81 0.53 -5.01 -7.32
C ALA A 81 1.49 -6.14 -6.93
N LEU A 82 1.13 -7.38 -7.25
CA LEU A 82 2.00 -8.54 -7.08
C LEU A 82 2.99 -8.58 -8.24
N VAL A 83 4.27 -8.58 -7.91
CA VAL A 83 5.39 -8.58 -8.86
C VAL A 83 6.05 -9.94 -8.85
N GLY A 84 6.35 -10.48 -10.03
CA GLY A 84 7.06 -11.74 -10.20
C GLY A 84 8.25 -11.61 -11.14
N ASP A 85 9.29 -12.39 -10.87
CA ASP A 85 10.47 -12.50 -11.73
C ASP A 85 10.91 -13.98 -11.80
N ARG A 86 11.19 -14.45 -13.02
CA ARG A 86 11.56 -15.86 -13.28
C ARG A 86 13.07 -16.08 -13.28
N GLU A 87 13.85 -15.02 -13.36
CA GLU A 87 15.30 -15.06 -13.55
C GLU A 87 16.04 -14.57 -12.30
N LYS A 88 15.44 -13.65 -11.54
CA LYS A 88 16.02 -13.06 -10.33
C LYS A 88 15.81 -13.90 -9.08
N THR A 89 16.81 -13.88 -8.22
CA THR A 89 16.71 -14.32 -6.83
C THR A 89 15.79 -13.40 -6.01
N TYR A 90 15.33 -13.88 -4.85
CA TYR A 90 14.54 -13.03 -3.94
C TYR A 90 15.32 -11.80 -3.49
N LYS A 91 16.63 -11.92 -3.27
CA LYS A 91 17.47 -10.79 -2.86
C LYS A 91 17.51 -9.70 -3.93
N GLU A 92 17.83 -10.07 -5.18
CA GLU A 92 17.88 -9.13 -6.30
C GLU A 92 16.52 -8.45 -6.52
N LEU A 93 15.43 -9.23 -6.51
CA LEU A 93 14.10 -8.66 -6.63
C LEU A 93 13.76 -7.72 -5.45
N SER A 94 14.14 -8.08 -4.22
CA SER A 94 13.86 -7.25 -3.03
C SER A 94 14.60 -5.91 -3.08
N GLU A 95 15.85 -5.89 -3.58
CA GLU A 95 16.61 -4.66 -3.80
C GLU A 95 15.93 -3.78 -4.87
N GLU A 96 15.52 -4.34 -6.00
CA GLU A 96 14.80 -3.57 -7.05
C GLU A 96 13.46 -2.99 -6.57
N ILE A 97 12.73 -3.75 -5.76
CA ILE A 97 11.47 -3.34 -5.13
C ILE A 97 11.72 -2.18 -4.17
N PHE A 98 12.76 -2.27 -3.34
CA PHE A 98 13.13 -1.21 -2.41
C PHE A 98 13.54 0.08 -3.12
N ASP A 99 14.31 -0.03 -4.21
CA ASP A 99 14.72 1.12 -5.03
C ASP A 99 13.52 1.78 -5.69
N ALA A 100 12.64 0.99 -6.31
CA ALA A 100 11.40 1.49 -6.90
C ALA A 100 10.50 2.15 -5.84
N LYS A 101 10.36 1.55 -4.66
CA LYS A 101 9.64 2.14 -3.52
C LYS A 101 10.19 3.51 -3.16
N THR A 102 11.51 3.62 -3.07
CA THR A 102 12.19 4.85 -2.66
C THR A 102 12.02 5.95 -3.69
N LEU A 103 12.19 5.63 -4.99
CA LEU A 103 12.00 6.58 -6.09
C LEU A 103 10.56 7.09 -6.17
N ILE A 104 9.56 6.20 -6.09
CA ILE A 104 8.14 6.59 -6.11
C ILE A 104 7.85 7.49 -4.91
N ARG A 105 8.30 7.12 -3.70
CA ARG A 105 8.10 7.98 -2.52
C ARG A 105 8.72 9.35 -2.73
N GLN A 106 9.97 9.43 -3.17
CA GLN A 106 10.64 10.72 -3.42
C GLN A 106 9.91 11.58 -4.46
N LYS A 107 9.41 10.98 -5.55
CA LYS A 107 8.69 11.68 -6.62
C LYS A 107 7.41 12.35 -6.12
N TYR A 108 6.71 11.74 -5.16
CA TYR A 108 5.42 12.23 -4.65
C TYR A 108 5.46 12.70 -3.20
N VAL A 109 6.65 12.83 -2.60
CA VAL A 109 6.83 13.49 -1.31
C VAL A 109 6.37 14.94 -1.49
N ASN A 110 5.24 15.24 -0.87
CA ASN A 110 4.72 16.59 -0.84
C ASN A 110 4.98 17.19 0.53
N ASN A 111 6.11 17.91 0.66
CA ASN A 111 6.46 18.64 1.87
C ASN A 111 5.42 19.72 2.25
N ASN A 112 4.47 20.02 1.35
CA ASN A 112 3.44 21.02 1.55
C ASN A 112 2.06 20.45 1.96
N ILE A 113 1.90 19.13 2.04
CA ILE A 113 0.64 18.49 2.45
C ILE A 113 0.95 17.39 3.46
N GLY A 114 0.52 17.60 4.70
CA GLY A 114 0.68 16.63 5.79
C GLY A 114 -0.67 16.32 6.44
N LEU A 115 -0.83 15.08 6.88
CA LEU A 115 -1.92 14.72 7.77
C LEU A 115 -1.58 15.16 9.18
N ILE A 116 -2.44 16.01 9.74
CA ILE A 116 -2.28 16.50 11.10
C ILE A 116 -3.21 15.74 12.02
N THR A 117 -2.62 15.17 13.04
CA THR A 117 -3.29 14.29 13.98
C THR A 117 -3.16 14.84 15.39
N ASN A 118 -4.32 15.02 16.06
CA ASN A 118 -4.36 15.27 17.49
C ASN A 118 -4.19 13.95 18.26
N LEU A 119 -3.30 13.94 19.25
CA LEU A 119 -3.03 12.79 20.12
C LEU A 119 -3.81 12.84 21.44
N GLY A 120 -4.69 13.84 21.63
CA GLY A 120 -5.60 13.95 22.77
C GLY A 120 -6.78 12.97 22.74
N ASP A 121 -7.62 13.02 23.79
CA ASP A 121 -8.75 12.10 23.99
C ASP A 121 -9.85 12.25 22.93
N GLU A 122 -10.00 13.43 22.32
CA GLU A 122 -10.87 13.65 21.16
C GLU A 122 -10.08 13.59 19.84
N ARG A 123 -10.35 12.54 19.05
CA ARG A 123 -9.72 12.34 17.74
C ARG A 123 -10.33 13.28 16.69
N VAL A 124 -9.74 14.45 16.52
CA VAL A 124 -10.08 15.38 15.42
C VAL A 124 -8.95 15.37 14.39
N ASN A 125 -9.26 14.98 13.15
CA ASN A 125 -8.36 15.10 12.01
C ASN A 125 -8.73 16.33 11.18
N TYR A 126 -7.73 17.09 10.71
CA TYR A 126 -7.94 18.24 9.83
C TYR A 126 -6.84 18.36 8.77
N ILE A 127 -7.21 18.87 7.60
CA ILE A 127 -6.27 19.17 6.50
C ILE A 127 -5.73 20.58 6.70
N ARG A 128 -4.40 20.77 6.63
CA ARG A 128 -3.81 22.11 6.55
C ARG A 128 -3.06 22.34 5.25
N TYR A 129 -3.14 23.57 4.77
CA TYR A 129 -2.33 24.10 3.68
C TYR A 129 -1.13 24.82 4.28
N VAL A 130 0.10 24.41 3.93
CA VAL A 130 1.30 25.21 4.16
C VAL A 130 1.69 25.96 2.88
N ASP A 131 2.42 27.06 3.03
CA ASP A 131 2.91 27.79 1.86
C ASP A 131 4.05 27.04 1.13
N GLN A 132 4.48 27.57 -0.02
CA GLN A 132 5.56 26.99 -0.84
C GLN A 132 6.93 26.92 -0.13
N ARG A 133 7.06 27.52 1.05
CA ARG A 133 8.27 27.55 1.88
C ARG A 133 8.12 26.68 3.14
N GLY A 134 7.03 25.93 3.26
CA GLY A 134 6.73 25.08 4.42
C GLY A 134 6.28 25.86 5.66
N ASN A 135 5.98 27.16 5.54
CA ASN A 135 5.48 27.92 6.69
C ASN A 135 4.00 27.62 6.92
N LEU A 136 3.68 27.39 8.19
CA LEU A 136 2.32 27.21 8.65
C LEU A 136 1.54 28.52 8.45
N LYS A 137 0.53 28.51 7.56
CA LYS A 137 -0.53 29.51 7.64
C LYS A 137 -1.36 29.25 8.90
N GLU A 138 -1.83 30.33 9.53
CA GLU A 138 -2.58 30.22 10.78
C GLU A 138 -3.75 29.22 10.65
N PRO A 139 -3.87 28.27 11.57
CA PRO A 139 -5.00 27.36 11.60
C PRO A 139 -6.29 28.12 11.88
N ARG A 140 -7.32 27.85 11.07
CA ARG A 140 -8.69 28.20 11.44
C ARG A 140 -9.31 27.28 12.50
N ILE A 141 -8.72 26.10 12.77
CA ILE A 141 -9.38 25.01 13.51
C ILE A 141 -8.36 24.21 14.33
N LEU A 142 -7.81 24.82 15.38
CA LEU A 142 -7.21 24.11 16.50
C LEU A 142 -7.97 24.53 17.73
N ASN A 143 -8.91 23.70 18.19
CA ASN A 143 -9.79 24.06 19.30
C ASN A 143 -9.18 23.71 20.66
N GLU A 144 -8.05 22.99 20.71
CA GLU A 144 -7.41 22.56 21.96
C GLU A 144 -5.88 22.62 21.90
N MET A 145 -5.26 22.87 23.06
CA MET A 145 -3.81 22.71 23.25
C MET A 145 -3.46 21.23 23.33
N GLY A 146 -2.55 20.74 22.49
CA GLY A 146 -2.14 19.34 22.48
C GLY A 146 -0.89 19.06 21.66
N ASN A 147 -0.37 17.83 21.77
CA ASN A 147 0.75 17.35 20.96
C ASN A 147 0.25 17.00 19.55
N ILE A 148 0.78 17.70 18.56
CA ILE A 148 0.40 17.55 17.16
C ILE A 148 1.44 16.72 16.42
N ARG A 149 1.02 15.71 15.67
CA ARG A 149 1.89 14.98 14.74
C ARG A 149 1.54 15.34 13.29
N ILE A 150 2.53 15.77 12.54
CA ILE A 150 2.47 15.88 11.07
C ILE A 150 3.06 14.60 10.50
N SER A 151 2.32 13.91 9.65
CA SER A 151 2.80 12.71 8.97
C SER A 151 2.86 12.94 7.47
N ASP A 152 4.02 12.62 6.88
CA ASP A 152 4.17 12.58 5.44
C ASP A 152 3.29 11.49 4.84
N MET A 153 2.64 11.83 3.75
CA MET A 153 1.80 10.90 3.00
C MET A 153 2.66 9.99 2.14
N ASN A 154 3.16 8.90 2.74
CA ASN A 154 3.80 7.84 1.99
C ASN A 154 2.75 7.04 1.23
N ILE A 155 2.53 7.36 -0.04
CA ILE A 155 1.44 6.84 -0.87
C ILE A 155 1.55 5.36 -1.28
N ILE A 156 2.71 4.73 -1.02
CA ILE A 156 2.93 3.30 -1.29
C ILE A 156 3.57 2.57 -0.10
N HIS A 157 3.34 1.27 -0.02
CA HIS A 157 4.02 0.33 0.87
C HIS A 157 4.59 -0.85 0.07
N SER A 158 5.75 -1.37 0.49
CA SER A 158 6.41 -2.56 -0.03
C SER A 158 7.44 -3.02 1.02
N PRO A 159 7.89 -4.29 0.97
CA PRO A 159 8.84 -4.83 1.94
C PRO A 159 10.18 -4.08 1.89
N ASP A 160 10.93 -4.16 2.98
CA ASP A 160 12.34 -3.73 3.02
C ASP A 160 13.23 -4.76 2.29
N PRO A 161 14.49 -4.41 1.93
CA PRO A 161 15.33 -5.23 1.04
C PRO A 161 15.96 -6.40 1.81
N ASP A 162 15.09 -7.26 2.36
CA ASP A 162 15.42 -8.45 3.13
C ASP A 162 14.50 -9.59 2.67
N GLU A 163 15.10 -10.72 2.31
CA GLU A 163 14.38 -11.88 1.81
C GLU A 163 13.42 -12.45 2.86
N ALA A 164 13.85 -12.53 4.12
CA ALA A 164 13.03 -13.07 5.19
C ALA A 164 11.78 -12.21 5.42
N THR A 165 11.96 -10.89 5.50
CA THR A 165 10.87 -9.91 5.65
C THR A 165 9.92 -9.96 4.45
N THR A 166 10.44 -10.01 3.22
CA THR A 166 9.61 -10.10 2.01
C THR A 166 8.71 -11.34 2.04
N LYS A 167 9.27 -12.51 2.37
CA LYS A 167 8.51 -13.76 2.42
C LYS A 167 7.49 -13.78 3.56
N GLU A 168 7.86 -13.26 4.73
CA GLU A 168 6.95 -13.12 5.87
C GLU A 168 5.75 -12.23 5.54
N GLU A 169 5.99 -11.05 4.96
CA GLU A 169 4.93 -10.12 4.57
C GLU A 169 4.04 -10.69 3.46
N LEU A 170 4.61 -11.38 2.46
CA LEU A 170 3.84 -12.11 1.46
C LEU A 170 2.94 -13.18 2.11
N GLN A 171 3.44 -13.90 3.12
CA GLN A 171 2.63 -14.87 3.86
C GLN A 171 1.47 -14.19 4.62
N ILE A 172 1.70 -13.01 5.20
CA ILE A 172 0.63 -12.21 5.84
C ILE A 172 -0.45 -11.81 4.82
N ILE A 173 -0.05 -11.43 3.61
CA ILE A 173 -0.98 -11.05 2.54
C ILE A 173 -1.79 -12.27 2.08
N ILE A 174 -1.15 -13.42 1.91
CA ILE A 174 -1.81 -14.69 1.58
C ILE A 174 -2.83 -15.07 2.66
N ASN A 175 -2.41 -15.04 3.93
CA ASN A 175 -3.25 -15.36 5.09
C ASN A 175 -4.37 -14.32 5.31
N SER A 176 -4.31 -13.18 4.61
CA SER A 176 -5.38 -12.17 4.61
C SER A 176 -6.34 -12.34 3.44
N ASP A 177 -6.27 -13.47 2.71
CA ASP A 177 -7.13 -13.83 1.59
C ASP A 177 -7.11 -12.82 0.43
N ILE A 178 -6.05 -12.01 0.30
CA ILE A 178 -5.93 -10.99 -0.75
C ILE A 178 -5.55 -11.61 -2.09
N LEU A 179 -4.55 -12.51 -2.10
CA LEU A 179 -4.07 -13.19 -3.31
C LEU A 179 -5.00 -14.33 -3.75
N GLN A 180 -6.28 -14.03 -3.89
CA GLN A 180 -7.33 -14.94 -4.35
C GLN A 180 -7.93 -14.45 -5.66
N ASP A 181 -8.46 -15.36 -6.45
CA ASP A 181 -9.06 -15.06 -7.75
C ASP A 181 -10.23 -14.05 -7.67
N LYS A 182 -11.00 -14.07 -6.57
CA LYS A 182 -12.09 -13.11 -6.32
C LYS A 182 -11.63 -11.65 -6.22
N ASN A 183 -10.35 -11.42 -5.90
CA ASN A 183 -9.76 -10.09 -5.75
C ASN A 183 -8.87 -9.72 -6.95
N LEU A 184 -8.58 -10.65 -7.85
CA LEU A 184 -7.76 -10.38 -9.03
C LEU A 184 -8.52 -9.42 -9.96
N LEU A 185 -7.89 -8.30 -10.30
CA LEU A 185 -8.47 -7.27 -11.15
C LEU A 185 -8.17 -7.53 -12.62
N THR A 186 -9.18 -7.29 -13.47
CA THR A 186 -9.03 -7.39 -14.92
C THR A 186 -8.32 -6.15 -15.48
N PRO A 187 -7.73 -6.23 -16.69
CA PRO A 187 -7.15 -5.05 -17.35
C PRO A 187 -8.16 -3.91 -17.53
N ASP A 188 -9.43 -4.22 -17.84
CA ASP A 188 -10.47 -3.20 -18.00
C ASP A 188 -10.83 -2.53 -16.66
N THR A 189 -10.86 -3.30 -15.56
CA THR A 189 -11.02 -2.72 -14.22
C THR A 189 -9.88 -1.76 -13.90
N ILE A 190 -8.63 -2.15 -14.17
CA ILE A 190 -7.45 -1.29 -13.95
C ILE A 190 -7.51 -0.03 -14.81
N LYS A 191 -7.92 -0.16 -16.08
CA LYS A 191 -8.14 0.98 -16.97
C LYS A 191 -9.16 1.96 -16.38
N ASN A 192 -10.30 1.48 -15.90
CA ASN A 192 -11.31 2.34 -15.28
C ASN A 192 -10.78 3.02 -14.01
N ILE A 193 -10.07 2.30 -13.14
CA ILE A 193 -9.47 2.89 -11.93
C ILE A 193 -8.48 4.00 -12.31
N ARG A 194 -7.66 3.82 -13.36
CA ARG A 194 -6.71 4.82 -13.87
C ARG A 194 -7.44 6.04 -14.43
N GLU A 195 -8.45 5.82 -15.27
CA GLU A 195 -9.21 6.88 -15.95
C GLU A 195 -9.98 7.78 -14.96
N TYR A 196 -10.63 7.17 -13.98
CA TYR A 196 -11.49 7.88 -13.03
C TYR A 196 -10.79 8.23 -11.71
N GLY A 197 -9.56 7.76 -11.48
CA GLY A 197 -8.79 8.04 -10.28
C GLY A 197 -9.49 7.58 -9.00
N THR A 198 -10.11 6.39 -9.00
CA THR A 198 -10.83 5.87 -7.84
C THR A 198 -10.84 4.35 -7.77
N PHE A 199 -10.73 3.80 -6.55
CA PHE A 199 -10.83 2.36 -6.28
C PHE A 199 -12.27 1.83 -6.21
N ASN A 200 -13.27 2.67 -6.48
CA ASN A 200 -14.67 2.24 -6.43
C ASN A 200 -15.01 1.15 -7.45
N PHE A 201 -14.27 1.08 -8.56
CA PHE A 201 -14.43 0.10 -9.65
C PHE A 201 -13.99 -1.33 -9.29
N PHE A 202 -13.50 -1.61 -8.07
CA PHE A 202 -13.13 -2.99 -7.67
C PHE A 202 -14.27 -4.01 -7.81
N ASN A 203 -15.52 -3.56 -7.82
CA ASN A 203 -16.70 -4.43 -7.93
C ASN A 203 -17.27 -4.51 -9.36
N ASP A 204 -16.78 -3.71 -10.30
CA ASP A 204 -17.44 -3.55 -11.60
C ASP A 204 -17.19 -4.73 -12.54
N MET A 205 -16.10 -5.48 -12.34
CA MET A 205 -15.81 -6.74 -13.05
C MET A 205 -14.91 -7.63 -12.18
N LYS A 206 -15.51 -8.44 -11.30
CA LYS A 206 -14.77 -9.49 -10.57
C LYS A 206 -14.63 -10.73 -11.45
N LYS A 207 -13.55 -11.49 -11.25
CA LYS A 207 -13.12 -12.61 -12.12
C LYS A 207 -14.19 -13.70 -12.35
N GLU A 208 -15.21 -13.81 -11.51
CA GLU A 208 -16.36 -14.69 -11.75
C GLU A 208 -17.06 -14.40 -13.09
N GLU A 209 -16.90 -13.20 -13.65
CA GLU A 209 -17.44 -12.78 -14.94
C GLU A 209 -16.40 -12.81 -16.10
N TYR A 210 -15.10 -13.02 -15.81
CA TYR A 210 -14.01 -12.95 -16.79
C TYR A 210 -13.37 -14.33 -17.03
N GLN A 211 -13.55 -14.89 -18.24
CA GLN A 211 -13.04 -16.21 -18.64
C GLN A 211 -11.57 -16.21 -19.13
N GLY A 212 -10.78 -15.17 -18.83
CA GLY A 212 -9.38 -15.04 -19.25
C GLY A 212 -8.36 -15.26 -18.13
N ASN A 213 -7.31 -16.01 -18.46
CA ASN A 213 -6.11 -16.37 -17.68
C ASN A 213 -6.27 -16.65 -16.17
N ILE A 214 -6.02 -17.92 -15.84
CA ILE A 214 -5.85 -18.48 -14.50
C ILE A 214 -4.96 -17.55 -13.65
N GLY A 215 -5.31 -17.40 -12.36
CA GLY A 215 -4.53 -16.62 -11.41
C GLY A 215 -3.06 -17.06 -11.41
N PRO A 216 -2.11 -16.24 -10.93
CA PRO A 216 -0.73 -16.70 -10.84
C PRO A 216 -0.74 -18.02 -10.09
N ASP A 217 -0.07 -19.02 -10.65
CA ASP A 217 0.19 -20.25 -9.94
C ASP A 217 1.15 -19.94 -8.78
N ILE A 218 0.58 -19.50 -7.67
CA ILE A 218 1.25 -19.32 -6.39
C ILE A 218 1.42 -20.67 -5.68
N SER A 219 0.99 -21.80 -6.28
CA SER A 219 1.21 -23.13 -5.67
C SER A 219 2.70 -23.42 -5.52
N GLY A 220 3.56 -22.86 -6.37
CA GLY A 220 5.02 -22.91 -6.19
C GLY A 220 5.54 -22.17 -4.95
N PHE A 221 4.83 -21.12 -4.48
CA PHE A 221 5.12 -20.40 -3.23
C PHE A 221 4.55 -21.15 -2.02
N ILE A 222 3.32 -21.67 -2.15
CA ILE A 222 2.62 -22.41 -1.08
C ILE A 222 3.29 -23.78 -0.83
N LYS A 223 3.68 -24.52 -1.88
CA LYS A 223 4.30 -25.86 -1.75
C LYS A 223 5.67 -25.81 -1.09
N SER A 224 6.53 -24.84 -1.41
CA SER A 224 7.87 -24.76 -0.83
C SER A 224 7.88 -24.44 0.67
N TYR A 225 6.79 -23.88 1.21
CA TYR A 225 6.68 -23.51 2.64
C TYR A 225 5.86 -24.50 3.49
N ILE A 226 5.03 -25.34 2.88
CA ILE A 226 4.31 -26.41 3.59
C ILE A 226 5.19 -27.66 3.76
N GLU A 227 6.17 -27.90 2.87
CA GLU A 227 7.02 -29.09 2.92
C GLU A 227 8.28 -28.96 3.79
N GLU A 228 8.61 -27.77 4.31
CA GLU A 228 9.77 -27.53 5.22
C GLU A 228 9.38 -27.34 6.71
N ARG A 229 8.26 -27.92 7.17
CA ARG A 229 7.91 -28.00 8.60
C ARG A 229 7.84 -29.43 9.11
#